data_AF-A0A485BTV7-F1
#
_entry.id   AF-A0A485BTV7-F1
#
_cell.length_a   1.000
_cell.length_b   1.000
_cell.length_c   1.000
_cell.angle_alpha   90.00
_cell.angle_beta   90.00
_cell.angle_gamma   90.00
#
_symmetry.space_group_name_H-M   'P 1'
#
loop_
_entity.id
_entity.type
_entity.pdbx_description
1 polymer ?
#
loop_
_entity_poly.entity_id
_entity_poly.type
_entity_poly.pdbx_seq_one_letter_code
_entity_poly.pdbx_strand_id
1 'polypeptide(L)' 'MAKGCPVQRGTDMLFEMIPAYLDFFHLPVATPEQLKALAEIQY' A
#
# COMPACT_ATOMS: atom_id res chain seq x y z
N MET A 1 -14.67 14.20 -4.68
CA MET A 1 -13.48 14.76 -5.36
C MET A 1 -13.63 16.28 -5.62
N ALA A 2 -14.14 17.06 -4.65
CA ALA A 2 -14.83 18.33 -4.95
C ALA A 2 -13.95 19.60 -5.13
N LYS A 3 -12.62 19.50 -5.06
CA LYS A 3 -11.72 20.66 -5.18
C LYS A 3 -10.55 20.48 -6.15
N GLY A 4 -10.54 19.39 -6.93
CA GLY A 4 -9.43 19.07 -7.85
C GLY A 4 -8.09 18.79 -7.16
N CYS A 5 -8.05 18.72 -5.82
CA CYS A 5 -6.85 18.36 -5.09
C CYS A 5 -6.47 16.91 -5.41
N PRO A 6 -5.17 16.62 -5.61
CA PRO A 6 -4.70 15.25 -5.67
C PRO A 6 -5.06 14.55 -4.36
N VAL A 7 -5.65 13.36 -4.47
CA VAL A 7 -5.95 12.50 -3.32
C VAL A 7 -5.29 11.16 -3.55
N GLN A 8 -4.71 10.62 -2.48
CA GLN A 8 -4.24 9.25 -2.44
C GLN A 8 -5.30 8.40 -1.74
N ARG A 9 -5.63 7.22 -2.29
CA ARG A 9 -6.52 6.28 -1.62
C ARG A 9 -5.78 5.71 -0.41
N GLY A 10 -6.43 5.62 0.74
CA GLY A 10 -5.79 5.09 1.95
C GLY A 10 -5.22 3.68 1.75
N THR A 11 -5.83 2.85 0.91
CA THR A 11 -5.31 1.53 0.54
C THR A 11 -3.97 1.60 -0.18
N ASP A 12 -3.78 2.57 -1.09
CA ASP A 12 -2.49 2.76 -1.78
C ASP A 12 -1.40 3.21 -0.81
N MET A 13 -1.74 4.10 0.12
CA MET A 13 -0.84 4.53 1.18
C MET A 13 -0.41 3.37 2.08
N LEU A 14 -1.32 2.44 2.41
CA LEU A 14 -0.97 1.25 3.20
C LEU A 14 0.01 0.34 2.47
N PHE A 15 -0.16 0.13 1.16
CA PHE A 15 0.78 -0.67 0.37
C PHE A 15 2.20 -0.08 0.33
N GLU A 16 2.32 1.25 0.38
CA GLU A 16 3.61 1.94 0.48
C GLU A 16 4.25 1.82 1.87
N MET A 17 3.44 1.64 2.93
CA MET A 17 3.93 1.51 4.31
C MET A 17 4.33 0.09 4.70
N ILE A 18 3.64 -0.94 4.19
CA ILE A 18 3.89 -2.35 4.51
C ILE A 18 5.38 -2.76 4.38
N PRO A 19 6.15 -2.35 3.35
CA PRO A 19 7.56 -2.73 3.22
C PRO A 19 8.40 -2.33 4.44
N ALA A 20 8.15 -1.15 5.02
CA ALA A 20 8.86 -0.68 6.21
C ALA A 20 8.53 -1.54 7.45
N TYR A 21 7.29 -2.00 7.58
CA TYR A 21 6.91 -2.92 8.65
C TYR A 21 7.53 -4.30 8.47
N LEU A 22 7.59 -4.82 7.23
CA LEU A 22 8.23 -6.10 6.95
C LEU A 22 9.71 -6.08 7.35
N ASP A 23 10.42 -4.99 7.00
CA ASP A 23 11.81 -4.78 7.42
C ASP A 23 11.95 -4.68 8.95
N PHE A 24 11.09 -3.88 9.59
CA PHE A 24 11.07 -3.73 11.05
C PHE A 24 10.88 -5.06 11.80
N PHE A 25 10.02 -5.95 11.29
CA PHE A 25 9.78 -7.27 11.88
C PHE A 25 10.75 -8.35 11.41
N HIS A 26 11.78 -8.01 10.62
CA HIS A 26 12.72 -8.95 10.01
C HIS A 26 12.04 -10.06 9.18
N LEU A 27 10.95 -9.71 8.50
CA LEU A 27 10.25 -10.57 7.55
C LEU A 27 10.75 -10.31 6.12
N PRO A 28 10.55 -11.24 5.17
CA PRO A 28 10.84 -10.98 3.76
C PRO A 28 10.10 -9.74 3.26
N VAL A 29 10.84 -8.77 2.72
CA VAL A 29 10.28 -7.53 2.19
C VAL A 29 9.58 -7.80 0.84
N ALA A 30 8.45 -7.14 0.61
CA ALA A 30 7.71 -7.15 -0.64
C ALA A 30 7.51 -5.72 -1.17
N THR A 31 7.40 -5.54 -2.48
CA THR A 31 7.11 -4.22 -3.07
C THR A 31 5.61 -3.90 -3.01
N PRO A 32 5.22 -2.61 -3.03
CA PRO A 32 3.81 -2.22 -3.07
C PRO A 32 3.04 -2.89 -4.22
N GLU A 33 3.66 -3.06 -5.39
CA GLU A 33 3.06 -3.70 -6.56
C GLU A 33 2.79 -5.19 -6.32
N GLN A 34 3.73 -5.90 -5.69
CA GLN A 34 3.55 -7.31 -5.32
C GLN A 34 2.40 -7.47 -4.32
N LEU A 35 2.30 -6.57 -3.35
CA LEU A 35 1.22 -6.58 -2.36
C LEU A 35 -0.14 -6.31 -3.01
N LYS A 36 -0.20 -5.36 -3.96
CA LYS A 36 -1.43 -5.07 -4.73
C LYS A 36 -1.89 -6.26 -5.57
N ALA A 37 -0.96 -7.01 -6.18
CA ALA A 37 -1.29 -8.19 -6.97
C ALA A 37 -1.88 -9.35 -6.15
N LEU A 38 -1.57 -9.39 -4.84
CA LEU A 38 -2.04 -10.44 -3.92
C LEU A 38 -3.27 -10.02 -3.10
N ALA A 39 -3.58 -8.73 -3.05
CA ALA A 39 -4.64 -8.23 -2.19
C ALA A 39 -6.04 -8.45 -2.79
N GLU A 40 -6.94 -9.06 -2.02
CA GLU A 40 -8.34 -9.26 -2.40
C GLU A 40 -9.22 -8.05 -2.01
N ILE A 41 -8.86 -6.86 -2.50
CA ILE A 41 -9.62 -5.62 -2.24
C ILE A 41 -10.65 -5.40 -3.35
N GLN A 42 -11.92 -5.21 -2.96
CA GLN A 42 -13.00 -4.77 -3.85
C GLN A 42 -13.24 -3.26 -3.68
N TYR A 43 -13.52 -2.56 -4.78
CA TYR A 43 -13.49 -1.08 -4.86
C TYR A 43 -14.83 -0.40 -5.02
#